data_AF-A0A5B0IQ20-F1
#
_entry.id   AF-A0A5B0IQ20-F1
#
_cell.length_a   1.000
_cell.length_b   1.000
_cell.length_c   1.000
_cell.angle_alpha   90.00
_cell.angle_beta   90.00
_cell.angle_gamma   90.00
#
_symmetry.space_group_name_H-M   'P 1'
#
loop_
_entity.id
_entity.type
_entity.pdbx_description
1 polymer ?
#
loop_
_entity_poly.entity_id
_entity_poly.type
_entity_poly.pdbx_seq_one_letter_code
_entity_poly.pdbx_strand_id
1 'polypeptide(L)'
;MSHPTDDEHDGAASFAAVGTGSRTAQVPPDDDMLRLVLVRHGRTPSNVRHRLDTALPGPSLDELGRAQAEEVAGLLAGWPVRGLYASRATRAQETAAPIGRALGRGVTLL
;
A
#
# COMPACT_ATOMS: atom_id res chain seq x y z
N MET A 1 -23.69 27.57 -30.33
CA MET A 1 -23.42 26.31 -31.06
C MET A 1 -22.37 25.58 -30.26
N SER A 2 -22.81 24.48 -29.65
CA SER A 2 -22.19 23.82 -28.50
C SER A 2 -20.98 23.00 -28.91
N HIS A 3 -19.89 23.10 -28.15
CA HIS A 3 -18.82 22.10 -28.17
C HIS A 3 -19.33 20.81 -27.53
N PRO A 4 -19.19 19.64 -28.18
CA PRO A 4 -19.45 18.37 -27.52
C PRO A 4 -18.29 18.05 -26.56
N THR A 5 -18.65 17.76 -25.32
CA THR A 5 -17.80 17.18 -24.28
C THR A 5 -17.47 15.75 -24.65
N ASP A 6 -16.18 15.43 -24.74
CA ASP A 6 -15.69 14.06 -24.68
C ASP A 6 -16.07 13.48 -23.32
N ASP A 7 -17.03 12.56 -23.29
CA ASP A 7 -17.38 11.78 -22.11
C ASP A 7 -17.65 10.33 -22.51
N GLU A 8 -17.33 9.45 -21.56
CA GLU A 8 -17.59 8.00 -21.55
C GLU A 8 -16.59 7.09 -22.29
N HIS A 9 -15.49 6.77 -21.60
CA HIS A 9 -14.96 5.41 -21.57
C HIS A 9 -15.08 4.87 -20.14
N ASP A 10 -16.27 4.35 -19.83
CA ASP A 10 -16.54 3.51 -18.67
C ASP A 10 -16.04 2.09 -18.97
N GLY A 11 -14.84 1.79 -18.45
CA GLY A 11 -14.24 0.46 -18.45
C GLY A 11 -14.09 -0.02 -17.01
N ALA A 12 -15.21 -0.36 -16.38
CA ALA A 12 -15.32 -0.86 -15.03
C ALA A 12 -14.40 -2.08 -14.75
N ALA A 13 -13.25 -1.85 -14.11
CA ALA A 13 -12.54 -2.89 -13.37
C ALA A 13 -12.98 -2.81 -11.90
N SER A 14 -13.98 -3.63 -11.57
CA SER A 14 -14.45 -3.87 -10.20
C SER A 14 -13.29 -4.29 -9.30
N PHE A 15 -12.95 -3.46 -8.31
CA PHE A 15 -12.09 -3.86 -7.20
C PHE A 15 -12.97 -4.13 -5.98
N ALA A 16 -13.27 -5.42 -5.79
CA ALA A 16 -14.05 -5.96 -4.70
C ALA A 16 -13.56 -5.45 -3.33
N ALA A 17 -14.53 -5.10 -2.49
CA ALA A 17 -14.33 -4.81 -1.09
C ALA A 17 -13.54 -5.92 -0.38
N VAL A 18 -12.51 -5.53 0.36
CA VAL A 18 -11.75 -6.38 1.28
C VAL A 18 -12.71 -6.91 2.35
N GLY A 19 -12.94 -8.23 2.34
CA GLY A 19 -13.82 -8.92 3.28
C GLY A 19 -13.32 -8.91 4.72
N THR A 20 -14.28 -8.86 5.65
CA THR A 20 -14.22 -8.80 7.12
C THR A 20 -13.69 -10.09 7.79
N GLY A 21 -12.77 -10.81 7.15
CA GLY A 21 -12.12 -11.98 7.76
C GLY A 21 -10.87 -11.58 8.52
N SER A 22 -10.67 -12.09 9.74
CA SER A 22 -9.36 -12.03 10.42
C SER A 22 -8.32 -12.73 9.53
N ARG A 23 -7.49 -11.95 8.84
CA ARG A 23 -6.43 -12.48 7.97
C ARG A 23 -5.19 -12.70 8.80
N THR A 24 -5.04 -13.81 9.49
CA THR A 24 -3.72 -14.15 10.04
C THR A 24 -2.80 -14.54 8.89
N ALA A 25 -1.74 -13.76 8.67
CA ALA A 25 -0.68 -14.14 7.75
C ALA A 25 0.22 -15.16 8.47
N GLN A 26 0.33 -16.38 7.94
CA GLN A 26 1.21 -17.40 8.50
C GLN A 26 2.65 -16.88 8.49
N VAL A 27 3.29 -16.81 9.67
CA VAL A 27 4.70 -16.43 9.78
C VAL A 27 5.53 -17.48 9.02
N PRO A 28 6.32 -17.07 8.02
CA PRO A 28 7.18 -18.01 7.31
C PRO A 28 8.32 -18.50 8.22
N PRO A 29 8.82 -19.73 8.01
CA PRO A 29 10.01 -20.20 8.72
C PRO A 29 11.20 -19.29 8.43
N ASP A 30 12.08 -19.12 9.42
CA ASP A 30 13.35 -18.43 9.26
C ASP A 30 14.40 -19.41 8.75
N ASP A 31 14.28 -19.78 7.48
CA ASP A 31 15.30 -20.52 6.74
C ASP A 31 16.22 -19.56 5.97
N ASP A 32 17.38 -20.03 5.53
CA ASP A 32 18.35 -19.23 4.76
C ASP A 32 17.87 -18.93 3.31
N MET A 33 16.59 -19.14 3.00
CA MET A 33 16.04 -18.83 1.69
C MET A 33 15.63 -17.36 1.57
N LEU A 34 15.87 -16.79 0.39
CA LEU A 34 15.41 -15.44 0.09
C LEU A 34 13.90 -15.42 -0.13
N ARG A 35 13.18 -14.62 0.67
CA ARG A 35 11.75 -14.36 0.51
C ARG A 35 11.48 -12.88 0.32
N LEU A 36 10.73 -12.55 -0.73
CA LEU A 36 10.27 -11.19 -1.00
C LEU A 36 8.79 -11.06 -0.64
N VAL A 37 8.47 -10.05 0.18
CA VAL A 37 7.10 -9.67 0.53
C VAL A 37 6.80 -8.35 -0.16
N LEU A 38 5.79 -8.33 -1.03
CA LEU A 38 5.40 -7.14 -1.78
C LEU A 38 4.13 -6.54 -1.17
N VAL A 39 4.25 -5.31 -0.67
CA VAL A 39 3.14 -4.54 -0.10
C VAL A 39 2.85 -3.36 -1.01
N ARG A 40 1.62 -3.27 -1.52
CA ARG A 40 1.15 -2.08 -2.21
C ARG A 40 0.85 -0.98 -1.19
N HIS A 41 1.12 0.27 -1.54
CA HIS A 41 0.74 1.41 -0.70
C HIS A 41 -0.77 1.41 -0.38
N GLY A 42 -1.13 1.96 0.78
CA GLY A 42 -2.52 2.15 1.17
C GLY A 42 -3.27 3.10 0.23
N ARG A 43 -4.59 3.20 0.41
CA ARG A 43 -5.45 4.06 -0.40
C ARG A 43 -5.05 5.54 -0.31
N THR A 44 -5.14 6.23 -1.44
CA THR A 44 -4.99 7.69 -1.54
C THR A 44 -6.26 8.34 -2.11
N PRO A 45 -6.48 9.65 -1.92
CA PRO A 45 -7.61 10.37 -2.52
C PRO A 45 -7.68 10.24 -4.05
N SER A 46 -6.52 10.20 -4.74
CA SER A 46 -6.46 10.03 -6.19
C SER A 46 -6.96 8.65 -6.65
N ASN A 47 -6.74 7.60 -5.84
CA ASN A 47 -7.30 6.27 -6.13
C ASN A 47 -8.83 6.27 -6.05
N VAL A 48 -9.43 7.05 -5.13
CA VAL A 48 -10.89 7.19 -5.02
C VAL A 48 -11.49 7.87 -6.23
N ARG A 49 -10.78 8.89 -6.74
CA ARG A 49 -11.21 9.67 -7.90
C ARG A 49 -10.88 8.99 -9.23
N HIS A 50 -10.38 7.76 -9.20
CA HIS A 50 -9.89 7.02 -10.36
C HIS A 50 -8.89 7.83 -11.22
N ARG A 51 -8.13 8.73 -10.58
CA ARG A 51 -7.11 9.54 -11.25
C ARG A 51 -5.77 8.86 -11.15
N LEU A 52 -5.10 8.74 -12.30
CA LEU A 52 -3.73 8.26 -12.36
C LEU A 52 -2.79 9.38 -11.88
N ASP A 53 -2.19 9.17 -10.71
CA ASP A 53 -1.27 10.12 -10.10
C ASP A 53 0.06 9.43 -9.80
N THR A 54 1.00 9.58 -10.73
CA THR A 54 2.31 8.91 -10.72
C THR A 54 3.45 9.87 -10.40
N ALA A 55 3.18 11.18 -10.34
CA ALA A 55 4.19 12.18 -10.03
C ALA A 55 4.72 11.99 -8.61
N LEU A 56 6.03 12.14 -8.44
CA LEU A 56 6.67 12.16 -7.12
C LEU A 56 6.65 13.60 -6.56
N PRO A 57 6.44 13.79 -5.26
CA PRO A 57 6.26 12.74 -4.24
C PRO A 57 4.83 12.16 -4.20
N GLY A 58 3.87 12.81 -4.88
CA GLY A 58 2.50 12.35 -5.03
C GLY A 58 1.64 12.53 -3.77
N PRO A 59 0.38 12.10 -3.80
CA PRO A 59 -0.56 12.30 -2.70
C PRO A 59 -0.23 11.40 -1.51
N SER A 60 -0.54 11.89 -0.31
CA SER A 60 -0.57 11.10 0.93
C SER A 60 -1.73 10.09 0.96
N LEU A 61 -1.64 9.16 1.90
CA LEU A 61 -2.71 8.23 2.26
C LEU A 61 -3.92 8.97 2.83
N ASP A 62 -5.12 8.47 2.54
CA ASP A 62 -6.32 8.88 3.26
C ASP A 62 -6.43 8.15 4.60
N GLU A 63 -7.50 8.42 5.36
CA GLU A 63 -7.76 7.76 6.65
C GLU A 63 -7.78 6.24 6.54
N LEU A 64 -8.44 5.72 5.50
CA LEU A 64 -8.50 4.29 5.24
C LEU A 64 -7.13 3.73 4.86
N GLY A 65 -6.35 4.46 4.05
CA GLY A 65 -5.00 4.08 3.68
C GLY A 65 -4.07 4.00 4.89
N ARG A 66 -4.21 4.91 5.86
CA ARG A 66 -3.47 4.85 7.14
C ARG A 66 -3.89 3.65 7.97
N ALA A 67 -5.19 3.37 8.08
CA ALA A 67 -5.69 2.18 8.78
C ALA A 67 -5.19 0.87 8.13
N GLN A 68 -5.17 0.80 6.80
CA GLN A 68 -4.61 -0.33 6.03
C GLN A 68 -3.12 -0.53 6.33
N ALA A 69 -2.35 0.56 6.43
CA ALA A 69 -0.92 0.48 6.74
C ALA A 69 -0.66 -0.08 8.15
N GLU A 70 -1.47 0.32 9.14
CA GLU A 70 -1.41 -0.24 10.49
C GLU A 70 -1.84 -1.71 10.54
N GLU A 71 -2.87 -2.09 9.77
CA GLU A 71 -3.28 -3.50 9.65
C GLU A 71 -2.13 -4.36 9.13
N VAL A 72 -1.50 -3.96 8.03
CA VAL A 72 -0.36 -4.70 7.45
C VAL A 72 0.82 -4.75 8.42
N ALA A 73 1.07 -3.68 9.18
CA ALA A 73 2.10 -3.69 10.21
C ALA A 73 1.82 -4.75 11.28
N GLY A 74 0.57 -4.89 11.71
CA GLY A 74 0.14 -5.96 12.62
C GLY A 74 0.29 -7.36 12.01
N LEU A 75 -0.01 -7.54 10.72
CA LEU A 75 0.14 -8.83 10.03
C LEU A 75 1.58 -9.30 9.90
N LEU A 76 2.50 -8.34 9.70
CA LEU A 76 3.92 -8.62 9.53
C LEU A 76 4.68 -8.66 10.86
N ALA A 77 4.03 -8.30 11.97
CA ALA A 77 4.64 -8.38 13.29
C ALA A 77 5.11 -9.83 13.56
N GLY A 78 6.39 -9.97 13.91
CA GLY A 78 7.01 -11.28 14.18
C GLY A 78 7.52 -12.03 12.95
N TRP A 79 7.37 -11.49 11.73
CA TRP A 79 8.03 -12.07 10.55
C TRP A 79 9.55 -11.85 10.61
N PRO A 80 10.38 -12.79 10.13
CA PRO A 80 11.85 -12.69 10.13
C PRO A 80 12.36 -11.74 9.03
N VAL A 81 11.84 -10.50 9.01
CA VAL A 81 12.19 -9.50 7.99
C VAL A 81 13.56 -8.90 8.28
N ARG A 82 14.49 -9.13 7.34
CA ARG A 82 15.87 -8.64 7.40
C ARG A 82 16.07 -7.27 6.76
N GLY A 83 15.12 -6.80 5.92
CA GLY A 83 15.20 -5.49 5.28
C GLY A 83 13.83 -4.96 4.85
N LEU A 84 13.66 -3.65 4.89
CA LEU A 84 12.43 -2.96 4.51
C LEU A 84 12.77 -1.82 3.54
N TYR A 85 12.16 -1.87 2.35
CA TYR A 85 12.43 -0.94 1.26
C TYR A 85 11.13 -0.28 0.78
N ALA A 86 11.18 1.00 0.47
CA ALA A 86 10.04 1.75 -0.05
C ALA A 86 10.45 2.67 -1.21
N SER A 87 9.50 2.93 -2.13
CA SER A 87 9.66 3.97 -3.13
C SER A 87 9.73 5.37 -2.49
N ARG A 88 10.38 6.33 -3.16
CA ARG A 88 10.33 7.76 -2.81
C ARG A 88 8.92 8.38 -2.78
N ALA A 89 7.87 7.71 -3.25
CA ALA A 89 6.50 8.25 -3.19
C ALA A 89 5.98 8.38 -1.74
N THR A 90 5.33 9.50 -1.40
CA THR A 90 4.81 9.79 -0.05
C THR A 90 3.92 8.65 0.46
N ARG A 91 2.93 8.24 -0.33
CA ARG A 91 2.05 7.10 0.00
C ARG A 91 2.79 5.80 0.31
N ALA A 92 3.93 5.53 -0.33
CA ALA A 92 4.73 4.33 -0.07
C ALA A 92 5.50 4.47 1.25
N GLN A 93 6.08 5.64 1.50
CA GLN A 93 6.77 5.95 2.76
C GLN A 93 5.80 5.88 3.95
N GLU A 94 4.62 6.50 3.82
CA GLU A 94 3.57 6.47 4.86
C GLU A 94 3.04 5.06 5.12
N THR A 95 2.99 4.19 4.11
CA THR A 95 2.64 2.77 4.31
C THR A 95 3.75 2.00 5.01
N ALA A 96 5.02 2.27 4.67
CA ALA A 96 6.17 1.57 5.24
C ALA A 96 6.49 1.99 6.68
N ALA A 97 6.13 3.22 7.08
CA ALA A 97 6.43 3.74 8.41
C ALA A 97 5.88 2.89 9.58
N PRO A 98 4.59 2.51 9.64
CA PRO A 98 4.08 1.63 10.70
C PRO A 98 4.69 0.23 10.64
N ILE A 99 4.92 -0.31 9.44
CA ILE A 99 5.57 -1.61 9.24
C ILE A 99 6.99 -1.61 9.83
N GLY A 100 7.76 -0.55 9.57
CA GLY A 100 9.11 -0.37 10.13
C GLY A 100 9.09 -0.32 11.65
N ARG A 101 8.12 0.39 12.25
CA ARG A 101 7.94 0.41 13.72
C ARG A 101 7.65 -0.98 14.29
N ALA A 102 6.70 -1.71 13.69
CA ALA A 102 6.32 -3.05 14.15
C ALA A 102 7.46 -4.07 14.04
N LEU A 103 8.32 -3.94 13.02
CA LEU A 103 9.47 -4.81 12.79
C LEU A 103 10.75 -4.36 13.52
N GLY A 104 10.77 -3.16 14.11
CA GLY A 104 12.00 -2.57 14.65
C GLY A 104 13.05 -2.31 13.57
N ARG A 105 12.64 -1.91 12.37
CA ARG A 105 13.50 -1.70 11.19
C ARG A 105 13.39 -0.28 10.64
N GLY A 106 14.52 0.26 10.19
CA GLY A 106 14.53 1.45 9.35
C GLY A 106 14.00 1.16 7.94
N VAL A 107 13.44 2.18 7.29
CA VAL A 107 12.98 2.10 5.90
C VAL A 107 14.07 2.64 4.98
N THR A 108 14.54 1.83 4.05
CA THR A 108 15.46 2.27 2.98
C THR A 108 14.66 2.75 1.77
N LEU A 109 14.94 3.97 1.29
CA LEU A 109 14.26 4.52 0.11
C LEU A 109 14.99 4.13 -1.19
N LEU A 110 14.22 3.75 -2.21
CA LEU A 110 14.68 3.38 -3.55
C LEU A 110 14.56 4.54 -4.56
#